data_AF-A0A482UZ28-F1
#
_entry.id   AF-A0A482UZ28-F1
#
_cell.length_a   1.000
_cell.length_b   1.000
_cell.length_c   1.000
_cell.angle_alpha   90.00
_cell.angle_beta   90.00
_cell.angle_gamma   90.00
#
_symmetry.space_group_name_H-M   'P 1'
#
loop_
_entity.id
_entity.type
_entity.pdbx_description
1 polymer ?
#
loop_
_entity_poly.entity_id
_entity_poly.type
_entity_poly.pdbx_seq_one_letter_code
_entity_poly.pdbx_strand_id
1 'polypeptide(L)' 'MAKSTLTSSQVMLFYPNLIGYLRFILMAVSFYTAFDNWQVSIICYLGAFVGDVVDGYVARAFKQCK' A
#
# COMPACT_ATOMS: atom_id res chain seq x y z
N MET A 1 -5.75 -33.13 1.13
CA MET A 1 -6.17 -31.71 1.13
C MET A 1 -5.37 -31.00 0.05
N ALA A 2 -5.99 -30.72 -1.11
CA ALA A 2 -5.28 -30.17 -2.27
C ALA A 2 -4.75 -28.77 -1.95
N LYS A 3 -3.43 -28.59 -2.02
CA LYS A 3 -2.77 -27.30 -1.83
C LYS A 3 -3.13 -26.44 -3.05
N SER A 4 -4.11 -25.55 -2.93
CA SER A 4 -4.48 -24.65 -4.02
C SER A 4 -3.27 -23.79 -4.38
N THR A 5 -2.68 -24.03 -5.55
CA THR A 5 -1.55 -23.26 -6.07
C THR A 5 -2.02 -21.83 -6.28
N LEU A 6 -1.65 -20.93 -5.37
CA LEU A 6 -1.93 -19.49 -5.52
C LEU A 6 -1.18 -18.99 -6.76
N THR A 7 -1.92 -18.68 -7.83
CA THR A 7 -1.39 -18.03 -9.02
C THR A 7 -0.86 -16.64 -8.66
N SER A 8 0.22 -16.18 -9.31
CA SER A 8 0.84 -14.87 -9.06
C SER A 8 -0.16 -13.72 -9.14
N SER A 9 -1.15 -13.80 -10.04
CA SER A 9 -2.24 -12.82 -10.17
C SER A 9 -3.11 -12.70 -8.91
N GLN A 10 -3.32 -13.80 -8.18
CA GLN A 10 -4.08 -13.80 -6.93
C GLN A 10 -3.29 -13.14 -5.80
N VAL A 11 -1.96 -13.32 -5.80
CA VAL A 11 -1.05 -12.70 -4.83
C VAL A 11 -0.97 -11.18 -5.05
N MET A 12 -1.03 -10.73 -6.31
CA MET A 12 -1.04 -9.30 -6.65
C MET A 12 -2.28 -8.57 -6.10
N LEU A 13 -3.40 -9.28 -5.94
CA LEU A 13 -4.67 -8.77 -5.43
C LEU A 13 -4.82 -8.91 -3.91
N PHE A 14 -3.76 -9.28 -3.19
CA PHE A 14 -3.80 -9.29 -1.73
C PHE A 14 -3.99 -7.87 -1.18
N TYR A 15 -4.79 -7.77 -0.11
CA TYR A 15 -5.08 -6.50 0.56
C TYR A 15 -3.81 -5.67 0.88
N PRO A 16 -2.72 -6.25 1.44
CA PRO A 16 -1.48 -5.49 1.65
C PRO A 16 -0.85 -4.97 0.35
N ASN A 17 -0.87 -5.74 -0.74
CA ASN A 17 -0.30 -5.28 -2.01
C ASN A 17 -1.11 -4.14 -2.63
N LEU A 18 -2.44 -4.18 -2.50
CA LEU A 18 -3.31 -3.10 -2.97
C LEU A 18 -3.07 -1.79 -2.20
N ILE A 19 -2.88 -1.88 -0.87
CA ILE A 19 -2.50 -0.73 -0.04
C ILE A 19 -1.11 -0.22 -0.44
N GLY A 20 -0.18 -1.13 -0.75
CA GLY A 20 1.14 -0.79 -1.30
C GLY A 20 1.07 -0.02 -2.62
N TYR A 21 0.14 -0.36 -3.53
CA TYR A 21 -0.07 0.40 -4.77
C TYR A 21 -0.64 1.80 -4.50
N LEU A 22 -1.61 1.91 -3.58
CA LEU A 22 -2.13 3.21 -3.17
C LEU A 22 -1.03 4.09 -2.56
N ARG A 23 -0.14 3.51 -1.74
CA ARG A 23 1.01 4.20 -1.17
C ARG A 23 1.94 4.76 -2.24
N PHE A 24 2.23 3.96 -3.28
CA PHE A 24 3.07 4.42 -4.39
C PHE A 24 2.46 5.65 -5.09
N ILE A 25 1.15 5.63 -5.33
CA ILE A 25 0.42 6.77 -5.92
C ILE A 25 0.48 8.00 -5.01
N LEU A 26 0.21 7.83 -3.71
CA LEU A 26 0.28 8.91 -2.72
C LEU A 26 1.67 9.53 -2.64
N MET A 27 2.72 8.73 -2.71
CA MET A 27 4.11 9.20 -2.71
C MET A 27 4.42 9.99 -3.99
N ALA A 28 3.99 9.51 -5.15
CA ALA A 28 4.16 10.20 -6.43
C ALA A 28 3.44 11.56 -6.43
N VAL A 29 2.21 11.62 -5.91
CA VAL A 29 1.45 12.87 -5.76
C VAL A 29 2.12 13.81 -4.76
N SER A 30 2.66 13.28 -3.66
CA SER A 30 3.40 14.06 -2.67
C SER A 30 4.62 14.75 -3.29
N PHE A 31 5.41 14.02 -4.09
CA PHE A 31 6.57 14.60 -4.79
C PHE A 31 6.16 15.59 -5.87
N TYR A 32 5.07 15.31 -6.61
CA TYR A 32 4.57 16.21 -7.65
C TYR A 32 4.10 17.56 -7.05
N THR A 33 3.43 17.51 -5.90
CA THR A 33 2.89 18.69 -5.23
C THR A 33 3.89 19.39 -4.29
N ALA A 34 5.11 18.85 -4.14
CA ALA A 34 6.09 19.32 -3.15
C ALA A 34 6.49 20.80 -3.33
N PHE A 35 6.61 21.27 -4.58
CA PHE A 35 7.04 22.64 -4.88
C PHE A 35 5.89 23.62 -5.02
N ASP A 36 4.70 23.15 -5.43
CA ASP A 36 3.52 24.01 -5.64
C ASP A 36 2.67 24.16 -4.38
N ASN A 37 2.52 23.09 -3.59
CA ASN A 37 1.68 23.07 -2.42
C ASN A 37 2.20 22.11 -1.35
N TRP A 38 3.10 22.65 -0.51
CA TRP A 38 3.75 21.90 0.56
C TRP A 38 2.77 21.25 1.56
N GLN A 39 1.58 21.84 1.77
CA GLN A 39 0.57 21.30 2.69
C GLN A 39 -0.02 19.99 2.16
N VAL A 40 -0.39 19.97 0.87
CA VAL A 40 -0.90 18.76 0.19
C VAL A 40 0.18 17.69 0.15
N SER A 41 1.43 18.10 -0.15
CA SER A 41 2.57 17.20 -0.17
C SER A 41 2.77 16.48 1.17
N ILE A 42 2.70 17.20 2.29
CA ILE A 42 2.82 16.63 3.64
C ILE A 42 1.64 15.70 3.96
N ILE A 43 0.40 16.08 3.63
CA ILE A 43 -0.78 15.22 3.89
C ILE A 43 -0.67 13.90 3.10
N CYS A 44 -0.30 13.97 1.81
CA CYS A 44 -0.09 12.79 0.99
C CYS A 44 1.06 11.93 1.50
N TYR A 45 2.16 12.54 1.97
CA TYR A 45 3.29 11.84 2.56
C TYR A 45 2.91 11.13 3.87
N LEU A 46 2.20 11.81 4.77
CA LEU A 46 1.69 11.22 6.01
C LEU A 46 0.69 10.10 5.73
N GLY A 47 -0.18 10.27 4.74
CA GLY A 47 -1.10 9.22 4.28
C GLY A 47 -0.36 7.99 3.76
N ALA A 48 0.71 8.19 2.99
CA ALA A 48 1.57 7.11 2.52
C ALA A 48 2.28 6.39 3.69
N PHE A 49 2.74 7.12 4.70
CA PHE A 49 3.35 6.57 5.91
C PHE A 49 2.36 5.74 6.73
N VAL A 50 1.14 6.24 6.95
CA VAL A 50 0.07 5.48 7.63
C VAL A 50 -0.29 4.22 6.83
N GLY A 51 -0.35 4.32 5.50
CA GLY A 51 -0.60 3.19 4.62
C GLY A 51 0.40 2.04 4.80
N ASP A 52 1.69 2.34 5.00
CA ASP A 52 2.74 1.33 5.27
C ASP A 52 2.53 0.59 6.59
N VAL A 53 2.09 1.29 7.64
CA VAL A 53 1.79 0.62 8.92
C VAL A 53 0.54 -0.24 8.80
N VAL A 54 -0.46 0.25 8.06
CA VAL A 54 -1.74 -0.44 7.86
C VAL A 54 -1.57 -1.68 6.97
N ASP A 55 -0.78 -1.62 5.91
CA ASP A 55 -0.56 -2.79 5.04
C ASP A 55 0.03 -3.98 5.80
N GLY A 56 0.98 -3.74 6.70
CA GLY A 56 1.57 -4.76 7.55
C GLY A 56 0.61 -5.30 8.60
N TYR A 57 -0.27 -4.44 9.15
CA TYR A 57 -1.32 -4.88 10.06
C TYR A 57 -2.35 -5.76 9.35
N VAL A 58 -2.79 -5.35 8.16
CA VAL A 58 -3.73 -6.08 7.31
C VAL A 58 -3.13 -7.41 6.86
N ALA A 59 -1.85 -7.46 6.45
CA ALA A 59 -1.18 -8.69 6.09
C ALA A 59 -1.23 -9.73 7.23
N ARG A 60 -0.99 -9.29 8.48
CA ARG A 60 -1.03 -10.14 9.68
C ARG A 60 -2.45 -10.57 10.03
N ALA A 61 -3.41 -9.64 9.96
CA ALA A 61 -4.82 -9.92 10.28
C ALA A 61 -5.45 -10.95 9.33
N PHE A 62 -5.16 -10.84 8.03
CA PHE A 62 -5.70 -11.74 7.01
C PHE A 62 -4.83 -12.98 6.76
N LYS A 63 -3.76 -13.19 7.55
CA LYS A 63 -2.77 -14.28 7.35
C LYS A 63 -2.23 -14.34 5.90
N GLN A 64 -2.13 -13.17 5.27
CA GLN A 64 -1.58 -12.98 3.93
C GLN A 64 -0.08 -12.64 3.97
N CYS A 65 0.54 -12.73 5.16
CA CYS A 65 1.99 -12.85 5.33
C CYS A 65 2.42 -14.23 4.84
N LYS A 66 2.69 -14.36 3.56
CA LYS A 66 3.21 -15.61 2.97
C LYS A 66 4.73 -15.55 2.88
#